data_AF-A0A7J8F8I1-F1
#
_entry.id   AF-A0A7J8F8I1-F1
#
_cell.length_a   1.000
_cell.length_b   1.000
_cell.length_c   1.000
_cell.angle_alpha   90.00
_cell.angle_beta   90.00
_cell.angle_gamma   90.00
#
_symmetry.space_group_name_H-M   'P 1'
#
loop_
_entity.id
_entity.type
_entity.pdbx_description
1 polymer ?
#
loop_
_entity_poly.entity_id
_entity_poly.type
_entity_poly.pdbx_seq_one_letter_code
_entity_poly.pdbx_strand_id
1 'polypeptide(L)'
;MVNLKEKIKELHQQYKEASEVKPPRDITAEFLVKSKHRDLTALCKEYDELAETQGKLEEKLQELEANPPSDVYLSSRDRQILDWHFANLEFANATPLSTLSLKHWDQVKFLYFLHNLGEGS
;
A
#
# COMPACT_ATOMS: atom_id res chain seq x y z
N MET A 1 -21.55 4.67 -2.72
CA MET A 1 -22.34 4.22 -1.55
C MET A 1 -23.51 5.13 -1.18
N VAL A 2 -23.36 6.45 -1.11
CA VAL A 2 -24.48 7.37 -0.77
C VAL A 2 -25.69 7.22 -1.70
N ASN A 3 -25.47 7.25 -3.02
CA ASN A 3 -26.52 7.07 -4.02
C ASN A 3 -27.20 5.68 -3.96
N LEU A 4 -26.45 4.63 -3.62
CA LEU A 4 -26.99 3.28 -3.47
C LEU A 4 -27.89 3.17 -2.23
N LYS A 5 -27.48 3.80 -1.12
CA LYS A 5 -28.26 3.87 0.12
C LYS A 5 -29.55 4.66 -0.07
N GLU A 6 -29.52 5.74 -0.85
CA GLU A 6 -30.71 6.50 -1.25
C GLU A 6 -31.67 5.63 -2.09
N LYS A 7 -31.16 4.92 -3.09
CA LYS A 7 -31.95 3.98 -3.90
C LYS A 7 -32.58 2.86 -3.07
N ILE A 8 -31.84 2.28 -2.13
CA ILE A 8 -32.38 1.25 -1.21
C ILE A 8 -33.51 1.84 -0.37
N LYS A 9 -33.35 3.07 0.14
CA LYS A 9 -34.37 3.75 0.94
C LYS A 9 -35.64 4.01 0.15
N GLU A 10 -35.51 4.52 -1.08
CA GLU A 10 -36.65 4.75 -1.99
C GLU A 10 -37.35 3.43 -2.36
N LEU A 11 -36.59 2.40 -2.69
CA LEU A 11 -37.14 1.11 -3.08
C LEU A 11 -37.81 0.38 -1.91
N HIS A 12 -37.28 0.54 -0.69
CA HIS A 12 -37.90 0.04 0.53
C HIS A 12 -39.25 0.72 0.80
N GLN A 13 -39.33 2.03 0.58
CA GLN A 13 -40.58 2.77 0.70
C GLN A 13 -41.63 2.28 -0.32
N GLN A 14 -41.24 2.09 -1.59
CA GLN A 14 -42.12 1.54 -2.63
C GLN A 14 -42.58 0.11 -2.32
N TYR A 15 -41.68 -0.74 -1.79
CA TYR A 15 -42.04 -2.09 -1.34
C TYR A 15 -43.07 -2.05 -0.21
N LYS A 16 -42.88 -1.15 0.76
CA LYS A 16 -43.79 -1.00 1.90
C LYS A 16 -45.18 -0.58 1.45
N GLU A 17 -45.28 0.44 0.59
CA GLU A 17 -46.54 0.90 0.00
C GLU A 17 -47.24 -0.22 -0.80
N ALA A 18 -46.50 -0.98 -1.61
CA ALA A 18 -47.06 -2.12 -2.34
C ALA A 18 -47.53 -3.25 -1.41
N SER A 19 -46.86 -3.45 -0.28
CA SER A 19 -47.17 -4.48 0.72
C SER A 19 -48.42 -4.15 1.54
N GLU A 20 -48.71 -2.86 1.76
CA GLU A 20 -49.88 -2.38 2.52
C GLU A 20 -51.23 -2.68 1.85
N VAL A 21 -51.25 -2.97 0.56
CA VAL A 21 -52.45 -3.43 -0.15
C VAL A 21 -52.90 -4.79 0.41
N LYS A 22 -54.00 -4.81 1.17
CA LYS A 22 -54.47 -6.02 1.86
C LYS A 22 -54.92 -7.12 0.88
N PRO A 23 -54.70 -8.40 1.19
CA PRO A 23 -55.28 -9.51 0.42
C PRO A 23 -56.82 -9.50 0.46
N PRO A 24 -57.52 -10.00 -0.59
CA PRO A 24 -56.98 -10.61 -1.80
C PRO A 24 -56.47 -9.56 -2.81
N ARG A 25 -55.25 -9.77 -3.31
CA ARG A 25 -54.61 -8.94 -4.32
C ARG A 25 -54.78 -9.57 -5.70
N ASP A 26 -54.86 -8.75 -6.74
CA ASP A 26 -54.76 -9.24 -8.11
C ASP A 26 -53.32 -9.70 -8.40
N ILE A 27 -53.13 -10.43 -9.50
CA ILE A 27 -51.82 -10.97 -9.85
C ILE A 27 -50.77 -9.87 -10.10
N THR A 28 -51.20 -8.66 -10.50
CA THR A 28 -50.31 -7.54 -10.77
C THR A 28 -49.77 -6.92 -9.48
N ALA A 29 -50.60 -6.75 -8.46
CA ALA A 29 -50.18 -6.28 -7.14
C ALA A 29 -49.28 -7.30 -6.44
N GLU A 30 -49.57 -8.60 -6.55
CA GLU A 30 -48.71 -9.66 -6.01
C GLU A 30 -47.34 -9.68 -6.71
N PHE A 31 -47.32 -9.52 -8.04
CA PHE A 31 -46.08 -9.40 -8.81
C PHE A 31 -45.27 -8.17 -8.39
N LEU A 32 -45.92 -7.02 -8.19
CA LEU A 32 -45.25 -5.78 -7.78
C LEU A 32 -44.53 -5.95 -6.43
N VAL A 33 -45.20 -6.54 -5.44
CA VAL A 33 -44.60 -6.80 -4.12
C VAL A 33 -43.38 -7.72 -4.25
N LYS A 34 -43.51 -8.83 -4.99
CA LYS A 34 -42.41 -9.79 -5.19
C LYS A 34 -41.24 -9.20 -5.98
N SER A 35 -41.52 -8.42 -7.03
CA SER A 35 -40.48 -7.75 -7.81
C SER A 35 -39.70 -6.75 -6.95
N LYS A 36 -40.41 -5.88 -6.23
CA LYS A 36 -39.77 -4.88 -5.36
C LYS A 36 -38.97 -5.52 -4.23
N HIS A 37 -39.46 -6.63 -3.67
CA HIS A 37 -38.72 -7.39 -2.67
C HIS A 37 -37.42 -8.01 -3.22
N ARG A 38 -37.47 -8.59 -4.43
CA ARG A 38 -36.29 -9.13 -5.10
C ARG A 38 -35.27 -8.02 -5.38
N ASP A 39 -35.72 -6.92 -5.96
CA ASP A 39 -34.85 -5.80 -6.34
C ASP A 39 -34.23 -5.16 -5.09
N LEU A 40 -34.99 -5.02 -4.00
CA LEU A 40 -34.48 -4.53 -2.71
C LEU A 40 -33.41 -5.47 -2.13
N THR A 41 -33.67 -6.77 -2.12
CA THR A 41 -32.70 -7.77 -1.64
C THR A 41 -31.41 -7.75 -2.46
N ALA A 42 -31.52 -7.59 -3.78
CA ALA A 42 -30.36 -7.49 -4.67
C ALA A 42 -29.52 -6.24 -4.36
N LEU A 43 -30.14 -5.07 -4.20
CA LEU A 43 -29.43 -3.84 -3.86
C LEU A 43 -28.81 -3.88 -2.46
N CYS A 44 -29.47 -4.48 -1.48
CA CYS A 44 -28.88 -4.67 -0.15
C CYS A 44 -27.63 -5.55 -0.21
N LYS A 45 -27.68 -6.65 -0.97
CA LYS A 45 -26.51 -7.52 -1.16
C LYS A 45 -25.35 -6.78 -1.82
N GLU A 46 -25.62 -6.00 -2.87
CA GLU A 46 -24.61 -5.17 -3.52
C GLU A 46 -24.01 -4.16 -2.52
N TYR A 47 -24.84 -3.53 -1.69
CA TYR A 47 -24.36 -2.61 -0.66
C TYR A 47 -23.44 -3.29 0.36
N ASP A 48 -23.80 -4.50 0.81
CA ASP A 48 -23.00 -5.26 1.76
C ASP A 48 -21.63 -5.64 1.16
N GLU A 49 -21.60 -6.08 -0.11
CA GLU A 49 -20.35 -6.38 -0.84
C GLU A 49 -19.46 -5.13 -1.00
N LEU A 50 -20.05 -3.97 -1.30
CA LEU A 50 -19.31 -2.71 -1.37
C LEU A 50 -18.79 -2.26 0.01
N ALA A 51 -19.59 -2.42 1.07
CA ALA A 51 -19.18 -2.07 2.43
C ALA A 51 -18.04 -2.95 2.93
N GLU A 52 -18.06 -4.25 2.63
CA GLU A 52 -16.96 -5.16 2.92
C GLU A 52 -15.68 -4.74 2.17
N THR A 53 -15.82 -4.38 0.89
CA THR A 53 -14.70 -3.90 0.07
C THR A 53 -14.13 -2.58 0.62
N GLN A 54 -15.00 -1.67 1.08
CA GLN A 54 -14.59 -0.44 1.73
C GLN A 54 -13.73 -0.72 2.96
N GLY A 55 -14.18 -1.61 3.85
CA GLY A 55 -13.42 -1.98 5.04
C GLY A 55 -12.04 -2.55 4.71
N LYS A 56 -11.95 -3.44 3.71
CA LYS A 56 -10.67 -3.99 3.23
C LYS A 56 -9.73 -2.92 2.66
N LEU A 57 -10.28 -1.91 1.98
CA LEU A 57 -9.48 -0.82 1.44
C LEU A 57 -9.01 0.14 2.55
N GLU A 58 -9.85 0.43 3.53
CA GLU A 58 -9.49 1.24 4.70
C GLU A 58 -8.40 0.55 5.53
N GLU A 59 -8.49 -0.76 5.75
CA GLU A 59 -7.46 -1.54 6.44
C GLU A 59 -6.12 -1.48 5.70
N LYS A 60 -6.12 -1.71 4.38
CA LYS A 60 -4.90 -1.60 3.55
C LYS A 60 -4.32 -0.19 3.56
N LEU A 61 -5.17 0.84 3.57
CA LEU A 61 -4.72 2.22 3.60
C LEU A 61 -4.05 2.53 4.94
N GLN A 62 -4.64 2.08 6.05
CA GLN A 62 -4.04 2.19 7.37
C GLN A 62 -2.71 1.41 7.48
N GLU A 63 -2.62 0.23 6.88
CA GLU A 63 -1.38 -0.55 6.82
C GLU A 63 -0.26 0.20 6.06
N LEU A 64 -0.59 0.84 4.93
CA LEU A 64 0.37 1.62 4.15
C LEU A 64 0.79 2.90 4.89
N GLU A 65 -0.15 3.59 5.53
CA GLU A 65 0.15 4.78 6.34
C GLU A 65 1.01 4.46 7.56
N ALA A 66 0.85 3.27 8.14
CA ALA A 66 1.67 2.80 9.26
C ALA A 66 3.10 2.42 8.85
N ASN A 67 3.35 2.18 7.56
CA ASN A 67 4.65 1.77 7.03
C ASN A 67 5.20 2.80 6.04
N PRO A 68 5.50 4.04 6.48
CA PRO A 68 6.11 5.02 5.61
C PRO A 68 7.52 4.54 5.21
N PRO A 69 7.95 4.77 3.96
CA PRO A 69 9.31 4.51 3.55
C PRO A 69 10.30 5.38 4.33
N SER A 70 11.57 5.03 4.28
CA SER A 70 12.63 5.84 4.90
C SER A 70 12.59 7.27 4.37
N ASP A 71 12.39 8.23 5.27
CA ASP A 71 12.26 9.65 4.96
C ASP A 71 13.57 10.23 4.37
N VAL A 72 14.71 9.75 4.89
CA VAL A 72 16.03 10.16 4.44
C VAL A 72 16.94 8.96 4.26
N TYR A 73 17.81 9.03 3.26
CA TYR A 73 18.81 7.98 3.00
C TYR A 73 19.89 7.92 4.10
N LEU A 74 20.36 9.08 4.55
CA LEU A 74 21.28 9.22 5.68
C LEU A 74 20.86 10.46 6.48
N SER A 75 20.74 10.33 7.80
CA SER A 75 20.56 11.51 8.64
C SER A 75 21.84 12.36 8.65
N SER A 76 21.77 13.62 9.06
CA SER A 76 22.97 14.46 9.20
C SER A 76 24.01 13.84 10.13
N ARG A 77 23.58 13.07 11.14
CA ARG A 77 24.47 12.33 12.05
C ARG A 77 25.11 11.13 11.37
N ASP A 78 24.32 10.34 10.65
CA ASP A 78 24.86 9.18 9.90
C ASP A 78 25.84 9.65 8.83
N ARG A 79 25.56 10.79 8.21
CA ARG A 79 26.47 11.41 7.24
C ARG A 79 27.80 11.81 7.87
N GLN A 80 27.80 12.39 9.07
CA GLN A 80 29.04 12.73 9.78
C GLN A 80 29.87 11.48 10.11
N ILE A 81 29.22 10.39 10.52
CA ILE A 81 29.89 9.10 10.76
C ILE A 81 30.47 8.55 9.45
N LEU A 82 29.71 8.63 8.35
CA LEU A 82 30.21 8.23 7.04
C LEU A 82 31.38 9.11 6.56
N ASP A 83 31.33 10.42 6.80
CA ASP A 83 32.42 11.34 6.46
C ASP A 83 33.70 11.04 7.27
N TRP A 84 33.57 10.52 8.50
CA TRP A 84 34.72 9.99 9.25
C TRP A 84 35.34 8.76 8.57
N HIS A 85 34.51 7.86 8.03
CA HIS A 85 35.02 6.74 7.23
C HIS A 85 35.72 7.21 5.95
N PHE A 86 35.23 8.27 5.29
CA PHE A 86 35.93 8.89 4.17
C PHE A 86 37.28 9.49 4.61
N ALA A 87 37.33 10.23 5.71
CA ALA A 87 38.58 10.78 6.24
C ALA A 87 39.62 9.70 6.57
N ASN A 88 39.20 8.56 7.12
CA ASN A 88 40.08 7.42 7.34
C ASN A 88 40.64 6.83 6.03
N LEU A 89 39.81 6.80 4.98
CA LEU A 89 40.23 6.33 3.67
C LEU A 89 41.20 7.32 3.02
N GLU A 90 40.95 8.63 3.13
CA GLU A 90 41.87 9.69 2.68
C GLU A 90 43.19 9.63 3.44
N PHE A 91 43.14 9.36 4.74
CA PHE A 91 44.34 9.15 5.57
C PHE A 91 45.16 7.94 5.08
N ALA A 92 44.52 6.80 4.84
CA ALA A 92 45.20 5.59 4.37
C ALA A 92 45.85 5.76 2.98
N ASN A 93 45.26 6.60 2.12
CA ASN A 93 45.77 6.87 0.78
C ASN A 93 46.63 8.15 0.71
N ALA A 94 46.77 8.88 1.82
CA ALA A 94 47.47 10.17 1.93
C ALA A 94 47.02 11.22 0.89
N THR A 95 45.76 11.19 0.45
CA THR A 95 45.22 12.09 -0.58
C THR A 95 43.69 12.18 -0.49
N PRO A 96 43.06 13.31 -0.87
CA PRO A 96 41.61 13.40 -0.95
C PRO A 96 40.99 12.36 -1.91
N LEU A 97 39.78 11.85 -1.61
CA LEU A 97 39.14 10.84 -2.46
C LEU A 97 38.82 11.36 -3.87
N SER A 98 38.64 12.67 -4.01
CA SER A 98 38.37 13.33 -5.29
C SER A 98 39.53 13.23 -6.29
N THR A 99 40.75 12.97 -5.83
CA THR A 99 41.93 12.81 -6.68
C THR A 99 42.35 11.34 -6.84
N LEU A 100 41.68 10.42 -6.14
CA LEU A 100 41.90 8.98 -6.30
C LEU A 100 41.21 8.45 -7.57
N SER A 101 41.94 7.61 -8.30
CA SER A 101 41.38 6.91 -9.46
C SER A 101 40.40 5.83 -9.01
N LEU A 102 39.12 5.98 -9.34
CA LEU A 102 38.09 4.98 -9.02
C LEU A 102 38.44 3.57 -9.52
N LYS A 103 39.13 3.45 -10.67
CA LYS A 103 39.48 2.16 -11.25
C LYS A 103 40.72 1.51 -10.62
N HIS A 104 41.62 2.32 -10.04
CA HIS A 104 42.99 1.88 -9.74
C HIS A 104 43.49 2.23 -8.34
N TRP A 105 42.66 2.82 -7.48
CA TRP A 105 43.05 3.31 -6.16
C TRP A 105 43.59 2.22 -5.21
N ASP A 106 43.27 0.95 -5.46
CA ASP A 106 43.61 -0.19 -4.62
C ASP A 106 44.57 -1.21 -5.28
N GLN A 107 45.16 -0.89 -6.42
CA GLN A 107 46.05 -1.82 -7.15
C GLN A 107 47.24 -2.32 -6.31
N VAL A 108 47.71 -1.53 -5.36
CA VAL A 108 48.80 -1.92 -4.44
C VAL A 108 48.32 -3.00 -3.45
N LYS A 109 47.03 -3.06 -3.08
CA LYS A 109 46.49 -4.15 -2.26
C LYS A 109 46.56 -5.50 -2.98
N PHE A 110 46.32 -5.52 -4.29
CA PHE A 110 46.48 -6.74 -5.09
C PHE A 110 47.94 -7.24 -5.06
N LEU A 111 48.91 -6.34 -5.16
CA LEU A 111 50.33 -6.67 -5.05
C LEU A 111 50.72 -7.14 -3.63
N TYR A 112 50.18 -6.50 -2.58
CA TYR A 112 50.40 -6.91 -1.19
C TYR A 112 49.81 -8.30 -0.91
N PHE A 113 48.62 -8.60 -1.44
CA PHE A 113 47.98 -9.92 -1.32
C PHE A 113 48.79 -11.02 -2.02
N LEU A 114 49.32 -10.76 -3.22
CA LEU A 114 50.19 -11.69 -3.93
C LEU A 114 51.53 -11.91 -3.22
N HIS A 115 52.13 -10.87 -2.63
CA HIS A 115 53.35 -11.00 -1.83
C HIS A 115 53.14 -11.92 -0.62
N ASN A 116 52.03 -11.76 0.12
CA ASN A 116 51.72 -12.59 1.29
C ASN A 116 51.29 -14.04 0.94
N LEU A 117 50.87 -14.31 -0.30
CA LEU A 117 50.64 -15.68 -0.79
C LEU A 117 51.91 -16.35 -1.32
N GLY A 118 52.85 -15.56 -1.86
CA GLY A 118 54.12 -16.05 -2.41
C GLY A 118 55.17 -16.45 -1.36
N GLU A 119 55.06 -15.94 -0.14
CA GLU A 119 55.93 -16.32 0.99
C GLU A 119 55.48 -17.61 1.71
N GLY A 120 54.38 -18.23 1.26
CA GLY A 120 53.83 -19.46 1.84
C GLY A 120 54.09 -20.76 1.04
N SER A 121 55.01 -20.75 0.07
CA SER A 121 55.38 -21.92 -0.76
C SER A 121 56.84 -22.33 -0.56
#